data_AF-E1ZEM0-F1
#
_entry.id   AF-E1ZEM0-F1
#
_cell.length_a   1.000
_cell.length_b   1.000
_cell.length_c   1.000
_cell.angle_alpha   90.00
_cell.angle_beta   90.00
_cell.angle_gamma   90.00
#
_symmetry.space_group_name_H-M   'P 1'
#
loop_
_entity.id
_entity.type
_entity.pdbx_description
1 polymer ?
#
loop_
_entity_poly.entity_id
_entity_poly.type
_entity_poly.pdbx_seq_one_letter_code
_entity_poly.pdbx_strand_id
1 'polypeptide(L)'
;MLRAATRLAPRLAPRAEAALGTRGMSLAGMKGYDDKEAAEEAAELTCPLPVCLPAPHAADAVLQEAIGELGDWMLLEESMPYSLRCHLDRLLAEDERLLRRLLSKVRKSAEQHDQHAAVGAIEADKSSLKAIVGKYNISDADMQALLEWKHDQHH
;
A
#
# COMPACT_ATOMS: atom_id res chain seq x y z
N MET A 1 9.24 -30.01 -56.42
CA MET A 1 8.03 -29.21 -56.73
C MET A 1 8.03 -27.98 -55.85
N LEU A 2 8.15 -26.81 -56.46
CA LEU A 2 8.14 -25.50 -55.81
C LEU A 2 6.72 -25.12 -55.37
N ARG A 3 6.53 -24.64 -54.14
CA ARG A 3 5.46 -23.68 -53.83
C ARG A 3 6.00 -22.58 -52.93
N ALA A 4 5.92 -21.38 -53.48
CA ALA A 4 6.29 -20.09 -52.92
C ALA A 4 5.02 -19.32 -52.53
N ALA A 5 5.24 -18.18 -51.86
CA ALA A 5 4.30 -17.09 -51.56
C ALA A 5 3.27 -17.40 -50.45
N THR A 6 2.92 -16.47 -49.54
CA THR A 6 2.83 -15.02 -49.72
C THR A 6 2.91 -14.30 -48.36
N ARG A 7 3.62 -13.18 -48.33
CA ARG A 7 3.61 -12.18 -47.27
C ARG A 7 2.24 -11.51 -47.18
N LEU A 8 1.70 -11.32 -45.97
CA LEU A 8 0.70 -10.29 -45.69
C LEU A 8 0.97 -9.71 -44.29
N ALA A 9 1.56 -8.52 -44.28
CA ALA A 9 1.57 -7.62 -43.14
C ALA A 9 0.44 -6.59 -43.32
N PRO A 10 -0.34 -6.27 -42.27
CA PRO A 10 -1.08 -5.01 -42.18
C PRO A 10 -0.30 -4.04 -41.29
N ARG A 11 0.28 -2.98 -41.86
CA ARG A 11 -0.27 -1.62 -41.93
C ARG A 11 -0.49 -0.97 -40.56
N LEU A 12 0.51 -0.16 -40.21
CA LEU A 12 0.46 1.13 -39.51
C LEU A 12 -0.96 1.70 -39.33
N ALA A 13 -1.33 1.96 -38.08
CA ALA A 13 -2.28 3.01 -37.74
C ALA A 13 -1.54 4.09 -36.93
N PRO A 14 -1.52 5.36 -37.36
CA PRO A 14 -1.08 6.46 -36.50
C PRO A 14 -2.16 6.67 -35.43
N ARG A 15 -1.79 6.42 -34.17
CA ARG A 15 -2.64 6.78 -33.03
C ARG A 15 -2.63 8.30 -32.94
N ALA A 16 -3.78 8.90 -33.22
CA ALA A 16 -4.03 10.33 -33.15
C ALA A 16 -3.59 10.90 -31.80
N GLU A 17 -2.77 11.94 -31.86
CA GLU A 17 -2.52 12.85 -30.75
C GLU A 17 -3.82 13.60 -30.44
N ALA A 18 -4.46 13.24 -29.34
CA ALA A 18 -5.51 14.06 -28.75
C ALA A 18 -4.83 15.20 -28.00
N ALA A 19 -4.67 16.34 -28.68
CA ALA A 19 -4.43 17.63 -28.06
C ALA A 19 -5.65 18.01 -27.20
N LEU A 20 -5.60 17.65 -25.92
CA LEU A 20 -6.50 18.19 -24.89
C LEU A 20 -5.81 19.38 -24.24
N GLY A 21 -6.17 20.56 -24.76
CA GLY A 21 -5.74 21.84 -24.25
C GLY A 21 -6.13 22.04 -22.78
N THR A 22 -5.13 22.46 -22.00
CA THR A 22 -5.19 23.63 -21.14
C THR A 22 -6.56 24.02 -20.58
N ARG A 23 -6.88 23.50 -19.39
CA ARG A 23 -7.52 24.30 -18.34
C ARG A 23 -6.60 24.34 -17.14
N GLY A 24 -5.66 25.29 -17.16
CA GLY A 24 -4.99 25.75 -15.95
C GLY A 24 -6.01 26.48 -15.10
N MET A 25 -6.60 25.80 -14.12
CA MET A 25 -7.25 26.48 -13.01
C MET A 25 -6.15 26.80 -12.00
N SER A 26 -5.86 28.09 -11.87
CA SER A 26 -4.93 28.62 -10.87
C SER A 26 -5.48 28.33 -9.48
N LEU A 27 -4.88 27.38 -8.76
CA LEU A 27 -4.99 27.23 -7.31
C LEU A 27 -3.97 28.15 -6.61
N ALA A 28 -3.89 29.41 -7.06
CA ALA A 28 -3.13 30.45 -6.40
C ALA A 28 -4.09 31.19 -5.45
N GLY A 29 -4.30 30.66 -4.24
CA GLY A 29 -5.18 31.34 -3.29
C GLY A 29 -5.61 30.65 -2.00
N MET A 30 -5.15 29.45 -1.66
CA MET A 30 -5.47 28.83 -0.35
C MET A 30 -4.22 28.75 0.52
N LYS A 31 -3.77 29.91 1.01
CA LYS A 31 -2.81 30.03 2.10
C LYS A 31 -3.58 30.55 3.31
N GLY A 32 -4.14 29.66 4.13
CA GLY A 32 -4.70 30.06 5.43
C GLY A 32 -5.88 29.29 6.00
N TYR A 33 -6.28 28.14 5.45
CA TYR A 33 -7.32 27.29 6.05
C TYR A 33 -6.82 25.86 6.09
N ASP A 34 -6.18 25.44 7.19
CA ASP A 34 -5.99 24.00 7.47
C ASP A 34 -5.95 23.72 8.98
N ASP A 35 -5.52 24.67 9.83
CA ASP A 35 -5.43 24.37 11.27
C ASP A 35 -6.76 24.47 12.03
N LYS A 36 -7.78 25.15 11.48
CA LYS A 36 -9.06 25.37 12.18
C LYS A 36 -10.16 24.39 11.76
N GLU A 37 -10.11 23.83 10.55
CA GLU A 37 -11.05 22.79 10.10
C GLU A 37 -10.59 21.38 10.49
N ALA A 38 -9.27 21.12 10.60
CA ALA A 38 -8.76 19.83 11.08
C ALA A 38 -9.13 19.52 12.55
N ALA A 39 -9.41 20.55 13.37
CA ALA A 39 -9.87 20.37 14.74
C ALA A 39 -11.37 20.03 14.82
N GLU A 40 -12.18 20.41 13.83
CA GLU A 40 -13.63 20.15 13.81
C GLU A 40 -13.96 18.78 13.17
N GLU A 41 -13.16 18.28 12.21
CA GLU A 41 -13.34 16.90 11.71
C GLU A 41 -12.89 15.81 12.69
N ALA A 42 -11.99 16.12 13.65
CA ALA A 42 -11.66 15.17 14.72
C ALA A 42 -12.79 15.02 15.76
N ALA A 43 -13.69 16.00 15.86
CA ALA A 43 -14.82 15.96 16.77
C ALA A 43 -16.02 15.19 16.20
N GLU A 44 -16.20 15.17 14.87
CA GLU A 44 -17.37 14.55 14.24
C GLU A 44 -17.23 13.05 13.97
N LEU A 45 -15.99 12.51 13.99
CA LEU A 45 -15.74 11.06 14.01
C LEU A 45 -15.77 10.46 15.43
N THR A 46 -15.87 11.30 16.47
CA THR A 46 -16.20 10.83 17.82
C THR A 46 -17.72 10.75 17.96
N CYS A 47 -18.34 9.90 17.16
CA CYS A 47 -19.66 9.39 17.51
C CYS A 47 -19.56 8.79 18.93
N PRO A 48 -20.34 9.24 19.91
CA PRO A 48 -20.59 8.45 21.10
C PRO A 48 -21.38 7.24 20.62
N LEU A 49 -20.66 6.21 20.18
CA LEU A 49 -21.26 4.91 19.96
C LEU A 49 -21.98 4.58 21.27
N PRO A 50 -23.28 4.29 21.24
CA PRO A 50 -23.91 3.65 22.38
C PRO A 50 -23.11 2.38 22.59
N VAL A 51 -22.36 2.35 23.68
CA VAL A 51 -21.73 1.16 24.22
C VAL A 51 -22.88 0.27 24.67
N CYS A 52 -23.56 -0.35 23.70
CA CYS A 52 -24.29 -1.59 23.91
C CYS A 52 -23.22 -2.66 24.12
N LEU A 53 -22.56 -2.60 25.28
CA LEU A 53 -21.77 -3.71 25.78
C LEU A 53 -22.77 -4.88 25.88
N PRO A 54 -22.69 -5.91 25.03
CA PRO A 54 -23.52 -7.09 25.23
C PRO A 54 -23.16 -7.63 26.61
N ALA A 55 -24.19 -7.91 27.41
CA ALA A 55 -24.00 -8.52 28.72
C ALA A 55 -23.04 -9.72 28.58
N PRO A 56 -22.08 -9.89 29.51
CA PRO A 56 -20.94 -10.82 29.38
C PRO A 56 -21.31 -12.31 29.32
N HIS A 57 -22.60 -12.64 29.24
CA HIS A 57 -23.11 -14.01 29.11
C HIS A 57 -23.70 -14.33 27.73
N ALA A 58 -23.82 -13.35 26.83
CA ALA A 58 -24.33 -13.57 25.47
C ALA A 58 -23.23 -13.68 24.40
N ALA A 59 -22.00 -13.25 24.70
CA ALA A 59 -20.88 -13.30 23.75
C ALA A 59 -20.35 -14.74 23.55
N ASP A 60 -20.47 -15.60 24.55
CA ASP A 60 -19.96 -16.98 24.50
C ASP A 60 -20.78 -17.88 23.57
N ALA A 61 -22.10 -17.63 23.44
CA ALA A 61 -22.97 -18.42 22.59
C ALA A 61 -22.70 -18.19 21.08
N VAL A 62 -22.42 -16.94 20.69
CA VAL A 62 -22.12 -16.59 19.29
C VAL A 62 -20.76 -17.14 18.86
N LEU A 63 -19.78 -17.15 19.78
CA LEU A 63 -18.48 -17.78 19.53
C LEU A 63 -18.60 -19.30 19.38
N GLN A 64 -19.46 -19.96 20.17
CA GLN A 64 -19.66 -21.40 20.05
C GLN A 64 -20.32 -21.83 18.74
N GLU A 65 -21.27 -21.04 18.22
CA GLU A 65 -21.92 -21.31 16.94
C GLU A 65 -20.96 -21.10 15.76
N ALA A 66 -20.15 -20.02 15.79
CA ALA A 66 -19.13 -19.78 14.77
C ALA A 66 -18.01 -20.84 14.76
N ILE A 67 -17.64 -21.38 15.93
CA ILE A 67 -16.67 -22.49 16.03
C ILE A 67 -17.27 -23.80 15.48
N GLY A 68 -18.58 -24.01 15.65
CA GLY A 68 -19.29 -25.16 15.09
C GLY A 68 -19.28 -25.19 13.57
N GLU A 69 -19.50 -24.04 12.91
CA GLU A 69 -19.48 -23.96 11.45
C GLU A 69 -18.05 -24.15 10.87
N LEU A 70 -17.02 -23.63 11.54
CA LEU A 70 -15.62 -23.83 11.11
C LEU A 70 -15.18 -25.31 11.14
N GLY A 71 -15.76 -26.12 12.03
CA GLY A 71 -15.48 -27.55 12.11
C GLY A 71 -15.96 -28.34 10.89
N ASP A 72 -17.08 -27.94 10.29
CA ASP A 72 -17.66 -28.64 9.12
C ASP A 72 -16.87 -28.34 7.83
N TRP A 73 -16.34 -27.12 7.71
CA TRP A 73 -15.42 -26.76 6.62
C TRP A 73 -14.10 -27.54 6.66
N MET A 74 -13.59 -27.86 7.85
CA MET A 74 -12.39 -28.69 8.00
C MET A 74 -12.61 -30.16 7.60
N LEU A 75 -13.81 -30.72 7.83
CA LEU A 75 -14.14 -32.09 7.43
C LEU A 75 -14.31 -32.22 5.90
N LEU A 76 -14.79 -31.17 5.24
CA LEU A 76 -14.80 -31.07 3.78
C LEU A 76 -13.39 -30.97 3.17
N GLU A 77 -12.41 -30.49 3.93
CA GLU A 77 -11.02 -30.36 3.46
C GLU A 77 -10.30 -31.72 3.35
N GLU A 78 -10.66 -32.69 4.20
CA GLU A 78 -10.13 -34.06 4.13
C GLU A 78 -10.67 -34.85 2.92
N SER A 79 -11.83 -34.46 2.39
CA SER A 79 -12.44 -35.14 1.24
C SER A 79 -12.07 -34.50 -0.10
N MET A 80 -11.28 -33.42 -0.13
CA MET A 80 -10.90 -32.81 -1.40
C MET A 80 -9.88 -33.68 -2.13
N PRO A 81 -10.10 -34.00 -3.43
CA PRO A 81 -9.11 -34.74 -4.20
C PRO A 81 -7.81 -33.93 -4.31
N TYR A 82 -6.68 -34.60 -4.12
CA TYR A 82 -5.33 -34.01 -4.19
C TYR A 82 -5.10 -33.15 -5.45
N SER A 83 -5.77 -33.45 -6.56
CA SER A 83 -5.71 -32.67 -7.79
C SER A 83 -6.26 -31.25 -7.65
N LEU A 84 -7.33 -31.05 -6.87
CA LEU A 84 -7.91 -29.72 -6.63
C LEU A 84 -7.05 -28.91 -5.66
N ARG A 85 -6.49 -29.55 -4.63
CA ARG A 85 -5.60 -28.90 -3.67
C ARG A 85 -4.36 -28.32 -4.35
N CYS A 86 -3.70 -29.12 -5.21
CA CYS A 86 -2.57 -28.65 -6.01
C CYS A 86 -2.93 -27.50 -6.97
N HIS A 87 -4.18 -27.45 -7.45
CA HIS A 87 -4.62 -26.35 -8.33
C HIS A 87 -4.85 -25.07 -7.54
N LEU A 88 -5.43 -25.17 -6.35
CA LEU A 88 -5.64 -24.05 -5.44
C LEU A 88 -4.30 -23.45 -4.98
N ASP A 89 -3.35 -24.30 -4.59
CA ASP A 89 -2.00 -23.86 -4.19
C ASP A 89 -1.28 -23.15 -5.34
N ARG A 90 -1.47 -23.62 -6.58
CA ARG A 90 -0.91 -22.98 -7.77
C ARG A 90 -1.50 -21.60 -8.02
N LEU A 91 -2.82 -21.47 -7.91
CA LEU A 91 -3.54 -20.20 -8.06
C LEU A 91 -3.08 -19.20 -7.00
N LEU A 92 -3.01 -19.62 -5.73
CA LEU A 92 -2.52 -18.77 -4.64
C LEU A 92 -1.06 -18.33 -4.87
N ALA A 93 -0.19 -19.23 -5.34
CA ALA A 93 1.20 -18.90 -5.64
C ALA A 93 1.34 -17.92 -6.83
N GLU A 94 0.45 -18.00 -7.82
CA GLU A 94 0.42 -17.07 -8.95
C GLU A 94 -0.08 -15.68 -8.53
N ASP A 95 -1.14 -15.63 -7.71
CA ASP A 95 -1.67 -14.39 -7.14
C ASP A 95 -0.64 -13.71 -6.24
N GLU A 96 0.04 -14.46 -5.38
CA GLU A 96 1.10 -13.91 -4.54
C GLU A 96 2.23 -13.29 -5.38
N ARG A 97 2.64 -13.96 -6.46
CA ARG A 97 3.66 -13.42 -7.39
C ARG A 97 3.16 -12.16 -8.07
N LEU A 98 1.89 -12.10 -8.45
CA LEU A 98 1.29 -10.94 -9.10
C LEU A 98 1.21 -9.76 -8.13
N LEU A 99 0.77 -10.00 -6.89
CA LEU A 99 0.73 -9.00 -5.81
C LEU A 99 2.13 -8.46 -5.49
N ARG A 100 3.14 -9.33 -5.35
CA ARG A 100 4.54 -8.90 -5.14
C ARG A 100 5.03 -7.98 -6.27
N ARG A 101 4.70 -8.31 -7.52
CA ARG A 101 5.06 -7.48 -8.69
C ARG A 101 4.31 -6.15 -8.69
N LEU A 102 3.03 -6.16 -8.35
CA LEU A 102 2.20 -4.95 -8.27
C LEU A 102 2.71 -4.02 -7.18
N LEU A 103 2.94 -4.53 -5.97
CA LEU A 103 3.48 -3.76 -4.85
C LEU A 103 4.86 -3.19 -5.16
N SER A 104 5.74 -3.95 -5.83
CA SER A 104 7.04 -3.42 -6.28
C SER A 104 6.90 -2.26 -7.27
N LYS A 105 5.92 -2.30 -8.17
CA LYS A 105 5.64 -1.20 -9.10
C LYS A 105 5.04 0.01 -8.40
N VAL A 106 4.07 -0.20 -7.51
CA VAL A 106 3.46 0.88 -6.71
C VAL A 106 4.52 1.58 -5.88
N ARG A 107 5.39 0.81 -5.20
CA ARG A 107 6.51 1.37 -4.44
C ARG A 107 7.44 2.22 -5.31
N LYS A 108 7.87 1.72 -6.47
CA LYS A 108 8.71 2.49 -7.41
C LYS A 108 8.03 3.76 -7.90
N SER A 109 6.73 3.71 -8.15
CA SER A 109 5.94 4.88 -8.56
C SER A 109 5.83 5.90 -7.44
N ALA A 110 5.59 5.45 -6.20
CA ALA A 110 5.61 6.31 -5.03
C ALA A 110 6.99 6.95 -4.84
N GLU A 111 8.08 6.19 -4.88
CA GLU A 111 9.45 6.71 -4.78
C GLU A 111 9.78 7.74 -5.88
N GLN A 112 9.22 7.59 -7.08
CA GLN A 112 9.41 8.54 -8.18
C GLN A 112 8.60 9.84 -7.99
N HIS A 113 7.39 9.75 -7.45
CA HIS A 113 6.50 10.90 -7.30
C HIS A 113 6.65 11.62 -5.95
N ASP A 114 7.18 10.95 -4.92
CA ASP A 114 7.37 11.46 -3.56
C ASP A 114 8.83 11.83 -3.25
N GLN A 115 9.59 12.32 -4.23
CA GLN A 115 10.96 12.81 -3.99
C GLN A 115 10.98 13.89 -2.90
N HIS A 116 9.95 14.73 -2.84
CA HIS A 116 9.81 15.75 -1.80
C HIS A 116 9.46 15.18 -0.42
N ALA A 117 8.63 14.13 -0.35
CA ALA A 117 8.31 13.49 0.92
C ALA A 117 9.51 12.69 1.46
N ALA A 118 10.29 12.06 0.58
CA ALA A 118 11.53 11.37 0.95
C ALA A 118 12.57 12.33 1.54
N VAL A 119 12.76 13.51 0.92
CA VAL A 119 13.65 14.55 1.47
C VAL A 119 13.11 15.06 2.81
N GLY A 120 11.80 15.30 2.92
CA GLY A 120 11.17 15.75 4.16
C GLY A 120 11.32 14.76 5.31
N ALA A 121 11.18 13.46 5.04
CA ALA A 121 11.38 12.40 6.03
C ALA A 121 12.84 12.34 6.50
N ILE A 122 13.80 12.45 5.57
CA ILE A 122 15.24 12.46 5.90
C ILE A 122 15.60 13.71 6.72
N GLU A 123 15.03 14.87 6.41
CA GLU A 123 15.24 16.11 7.18
C GLU A 123 14.62 16.03 8.58
N ALA A 124 13.41 15.46 8.69
CA ALA A 124 12.77 15.20 9.98
C ALA A 124 13.62 14.26 10.84
N ASP A 125 14.11 13.17 10.25
CA ASP A 125 15.00 12.23 10.92
C ASP A 125 16.32 12.90 11.33
N LYS A 126 16.92 13.71 10.46
CA LYS A 126 18.13 14.48 10.78
C LYS A 126 17.89 15.46 11.93
N SER A 127 16.73 16.11 11.98
CA SER A 127 16.38 17.06 13.05
C SER A 127 16.21 16.35 14.39
N SER A 128 15.58 15.16 14.41
CA SER A 128 15.41 14.35 15.61
C SER A 128 16.75 13.79 16.12
N LEU A 129 17.61 13.30 15.23
CA LEU A 129 18.96 12.85 15.57
C LEU A 129 19.80 13.98 16.14
N LYS A 130 19.74 15.17 15.53
CA LYS A 130 20.46 16.35 16.01
C LYS A 130 20.01 16.78 17.41
N ALA A 131 18.74 16.59 17.77
CA ALA A 131 18.24 16.89 19.11
C ALA A 131 18.82 15.95 20.18
N ILE A 132 19.03 14.66 19.86
CA ILE A 132 19.59 13.66 20.77
C ILE A 132 21.11 13.80 20.84
N VAL A 133 21.74 13.85 19.67
CA VAL A 133 23.19 13.75 19.49
C VAL A 133 23.89 15.10 19.66
N GLY A 134 23.18 16.22 19.55
CA GLY A 134 23.73 17.57 19.69
C GLY A 134 24.45 17.83 21.03
N LYS A 135 24.21 16.98 22.05
CA LYS A 135 24.90 17.03 23.34
C LYS A 135 26.35 16.53 23.29
N TYR A 136 26.72 15.76 22.26
CA TYR A 136 27.98 15.01 22.20
C TYR A 136 29.00 15.56 21.19
N ASN A 137 28.73 16.69 20.53
CA ASN A 137 29.60 17.29 19.49
C ASN A 137 30.05 16.29 18.41
N ILE A 138 29.14 15.43 17.95
CA ILE A 138 29.42 14.45 16.89
C ILE A 138 29.54 15.17 15.53
N SER A 139 30.41 14.66 14.66
CA SER A 139 30.61 15.23 13.32
C SER A 139 29.39 15.02 12.42
N ASP A 140 29.18 15.91 11.44
CA ASP A 140 28.11 15.75 10.45
C ASP A 140 28.24 14.46 9.63
N ALA A 141 29.47 13.98 9.43
CA ALA A 141 29.75 12.73 8.73
C ALA A 141 29.22 11.50 9.50
N ASP A 142 29.45 11.45 10.81
CA ASP A 142 28.96 10.34 11.65
C ASP A 142 27.43 10.37 11.78
N MET A 143 26.82 11.56 11.81
CA MET A 143 25.35 11.67 11.78
C MET A 143 24.76 11.10 10.49
N GLN A 144 25.45 11.27 9.36
CA GLN A 144 25.01 10.70 8.09
C GLN A 144 25.18 9.17 8.06
N ALA A 145 26.28 8.64 8.62
CA ALA A 145 26.48 7.20 8.76
C ALA A 145 25.41 6.53 9.65
N LEU A 146 24.97 7.21 10.71
CA LEU A 146 23.87 6.75 11.57
C LEU A 146 22.52 6.73 10.84
N LEU A 147 22.24 7.73 10.00
CA LEU A 147 21.03 7.77 9.18
C LEU A 147 21.03 6.63 8.14
N GLU A 148 22.16 6.40 7.48
CA GLU A 148 22.32 5.31 6.51
C GLU A 148 22.12 3.94 7.19
N TRP A 149 22.75 3.73 8.35
CA TRP A 149 22.57 2.50 9.14
C TRP A 149 21.11 2.27 9.57
N LYS A 150 20.38 3.33 9.96
CA LYS A 150 18.95 3.23 10.31
C LYS A 150 18.11 2.78 9.12
N HIS A 151 18.38 3.31 7.92
CA HIS A 151 17.64 2.96 6.72
C HIS A 151 17.95 1.54 6.22
N ASP A 152 19.19 1.05 6.39
CA ASP A 152 19.58 -0.32 6.04
C ASP A 152 18.85 -1.40 6.86
N GLN A 153 18.43 -1.12 8.10
CA GLN A 153 17.69 -2.07 8.94
C GLN A 153 16.23 -2.28 8.48
N HIS A 154 15.68 -1.36 7.69
CA HIS A 154 14.29 -1.40 7.23
C HIS A 154 14.13 -1.90 5.79
N HIS A 155 15.23 -2.33 5.16
CA HIS A 155 15.28 -2.92 3.83
C HIS A 155 15.27 -4.45 3.87
#